data_AF-A0A1I4SV76-F1
#
_entry.id   AF-A0A1I4SV76-F1
#
_cell.length_a   1.000
_cell.length_b   1.000
_cell.length_c   1.000
_cell.angle_alpha   90.00
_cell.angle_beta   90.00
_cell.angle_gamma   90.00
#
_symmetry.space_group_name_H-M   'P 1'
#
loop_
_entity.id
_entity.type
_entity.pdbx_description
1 polymer ?
#
loop_
_entity_poly.entity_id
_entity_poly.type
_entity_poly.pdbx_seq_one_letter_code
_entity_poly.pdbx_strand_id
1 'polypeptide(L)'
;MQDTREKIIALADQLIRTKGYNAFSYKDISDPLEIKNAAIHYHFPTKTDLGVAVVDFETERFKEHTAKWSGMPEDKQLKQLFETFNRKHKEGLVCLMGTLSPDYKTFPESLQEKVTEMSAAFANWTSQCLENGRKKGFFAFDGDAYDRALLVLSNLLASLLMSRVMGPKTYGKISGQLYKDLLKKN
;
A
#
# COMPACT_ATOMS: atom_id res chain seq x y z
N MET A 1 -11.96 -22.46 0.53
CA MET A 1 -13.08 -21.58 0.12
C MET A 1 -12.90 -20.27 0.84
N GLN A 2 -12.91 -19.15 0.12
CA GLN A 2 -12.76 -17.83 0.73
C GLN A 2 -14.06 -17.43 1.43
N ASP A 3 -13.98 -16.93 2.66
CA ASP A 3 -15.15 -16.51 3.44
C ASP A 3 -15.86 -15.32 2.77
N THR A 4 -17.18 -15.20 2.91
CA THR A 4 -17.97 -14.09 2.34
C THR A 4 -17.43 -12.75 2.81
N ARG A 5 -17.04 -12.67 4.09
CA ARG A 5 -16.39 -11.49 4.67
C ARG A 5 -15.11 -11.10 3.93
N GLU A 6 -14.25 -12.07 3.63
CA GLU A 6 -12.99 -11.86 2.92
C GLU A 6 -13.22 -11.40 1.47
N LYS A 7 -14.23 -11.96 0.78
CA LYS A 7 -14.62 -11.52 -0.56
C LYS A 7 -15.10 -10.07 -0.57
N ILE A 8 -15.88 -9.67 0.44
CA ILE A 8 -16.33 -8.28 0.61
C ILE A 8 -15.13 -7.35 0.80
N ILE A 9 -14.18 -7.70 1.68
CA ILE A 9 -12.96 -6.91 1.92
C ILE A 9 -12.13 -6.78 0.64
N ALA A 10 -11.92 -7.88 -0.08
CA ALA A 10 -11.14 -7.89 -1.31
C ALA A 10 -11.74 -6.99 -2.39
N LEU A 11 -13.07 -7.05 -2.59
CA LEU A 11 -13.74 -6.20 -3.57
C LEU A 11 -13.77 -4.73 -3.12
N ALA A 12 -13.93 -4.46 -1.83
CA ALA A 12 -13.84 -3.11 -1.27
C ALA A 12 -12.44 -2.50 -1.47
N ASP A 13 -11.36 -3.25 -1.24
CA ASP A 13 -9.98 -2.83 -1.51
C ASP A 13 -9.80 -2.45 -3.00
N GLN A 14 -10.30 -3.28 -3.91
CA GLN A 14 -10.26 -2.98 -5.35
C GLN A 14 -11.04 -1.70 -5.70
N LEU A 15 -12.24 -1.54 -5.15
CA LEU A 15 -13.06 -0.34 -5.37
C LEU A 15 -12.39 0.92 -4.81
N ILE A 16 -11.78 0.85 -3.62
CA ILE A 16 -11.03 1.96 -3.05
C ILE A 16 -9.85 2.35 -3.95
N ARG A 17 -9.09 1.37 -4.47
CA ARG A 17 -7.93 1.61 -5.34
C ARG A 17 -8.30 2.15 -6.73
N THR A 18 -9.53 1.92 -7.18
CA THR A 18 -9.97 2.28 -8.55
C THR A 18 -10.86 3.51 -8.58
N LYS A 19 -11.79 3.64 -7.62
CA LYS A 19 -12.77 4.73 -7.53
C LYS A 19 -12.51 5.71 -6.38
N GLY A 20 -11.86 5.27 -5.30
CA GLY A 20 -11.70 6.02 -4.06
C GLY A 20 -12.73 5.63 -2.99
N TYR A 21 -12.41 5.87 -1.72
CA TYR A 21 -13.24 5.45 -0.60
C TYR A 21 -14.62 6.12 -0.64
N ASN A 22 -14.69 7.42 -0.89
CA ASN A 22 -15.97 8.13 -0.90
C ASN A 22 -16.89 7.72 -2.06
N ALA A 23 -16.33 7.20 -3.16
CA ALA A 23 -17.04 6.99 -4.42
C ALA A 23 -17.74 5.64 -4.58
N PHE A 24 -17.50 4.65 -3.73
CA PHE A 24 -18.18 3.34 -3.81
C PHE A 24 -19.33 3.20 -2.83
N SER A 25 -20.29 2.33 -3.14
CA SER A 25 -21.44 1.98 -2.32
C SER A 25 -21.47 0.47 -2.02
N TYR A 26 -22.30 0.04 -1.08
CA TYR A 26 -22.50 -1.40 -0.85
C TYR A 26 -23.08 -2.11 -2.08
N LYS A 27 -23.82 -1.38 -2.93
CA LYS A 27 -24.31 -1.91 -4.21
C LYS A 27 -23.18 -2.29 -5.15
N ASP A 28 -22.10 -1.51 -5.19
CA ASP A 28 -20.89 -1.83 -5.97
C ASP A 28 -20.21 -3.13 -5.50
N ILE A 29 -20.54 -3.63 -4.31
CA ILE A 29 -20.03 -4.89 -3.75
C ILE A 29 -21.07 -6.00 -3.88
N SER A 30 -22.34 -5.70 -3.60
CA SER A 30 -23.41 -6.69 -3.57
C SER A 30 -23.70 -7.25 -4.96
N ASP A 31 -23.70 -6.38 -5.97
CA ASP A 31 -24.04 -6.75 -7.34
C ASP A 31 -23.01 -7.75 -7.92
N PRO A 32 -21.68 -7.52 -7.85
CA PRO A 32 -20.70 -8.47 -8.39
C PRO A 32 -20.55 -9.76 -7.57
N LEU A 33 -20.89 -9.73 -6.27
CA LEU A 33 -20.86 -10.92 -5.42
C LEU A 33 -22.18 -11.71 -5.44
N GLU A 34 -23.21 -11.20 -6.14
CA GLU A 34 -24.56 -11.77 -6.19
C GLU A 34 -25.17 -12.01 -4.79
N ILE A 35 -24.86 -11.12 -3.85
CA ILE A 35 -25.40 -11.15 -2.47
C ILE A 35 -26.34 -9.98 -2.23
N LYS A 36 -27.15 -10.06 -1.18
CA LYS A 36 -27.99 -8.94 -0.74
C LYS A 36 -27.16 -7.91 0.02
N ASN A 37 -27.48 -6.62 -0.12
CA ASN A 37 -26.89 -5.55 0.71
C ASN A 37 -26.97 -5.85 2.22
N ALA A 38 -28.05 -6.50 2.68
CA ALA A 38 -28.20 -6.93 4.07
C ALA A 38 -27.08 -7.88 4.55
N ALA A 39 -26.54 -8.72 3.66
CA ALA A 39 -25.42 -9.60 3.98
C ALA A 39 -24.12 -8.81 4.20
N ILE A 40 -23.92 -7.71 3.47
CA ILE A 40 -22.79 -6.80 3.69
C ILE A 40 -22.94 -6.12 5.06
N HIS A 41 -24.13 -5.60 5.38
CA HIS A 41 -24.40 -4.98 6.69
C HIS A 41 -24.22 -5.95 7.87
N TYR A 42 -24.52 -7.23 7.68
CA TYR A 42 -24.26 -8.26 8.70
C TYR A 42 -22.77 -8.36 9.05
N HIS A 43 -21.89 -8.26 8.06
CA HIS A 43 -20.43 -8.31 8.28
C HIS A 43 -19.82 -6.95 8.65
N PHE A 44 -20.37 -5.87 8.09
CA PHE A 44 -19.87 -4.51 8.23
C PHE A 44 -21.05 -3.55 8.41
N PRO A 45 -21.45 -3.27 9.66
CA PRO A 45 -22.60 -2.43 9.96
C PRO A 45 -22.55 -1.06 9.26
N THR A 46 -21.36 -0.45 9.23
CA THR A 46 -21.08 0.81 8.53
C THR A 46 -19.98 0.65 7.48
N LYS A 47 -19.99 1.57 6.50
CA LYS A 47 -18.91 1.65 5.49
C LYS A 47 -17.54 1.92 6.14
N THR A 48 -17.53 2.61 7.28
CA THR A 48 -16.33 2.84 8.08
C THR A 48 -15.75 1.53 8.61
N ASP A 49 -16.58 0.62 9.11
CA ASP A 49 -16.12 -0.70 9.59
C ASP A 49 -15.48 -1.50 8.44
N LEU A 50 -16.05 -1.42 7.24
CA LEU A 50 -15.48 -2.03 6.05
C LEU A 50 -14.15 -1.36 5.65
N GLY A 51 -14.09 -0.02 5.68
CA GLY A 51 -12.85 0.73 5.40
C GLY A 51 -11.73 0.38 6.37
N VAL A 52 -12.02 0.30 7.67
CA VAL A 52 -11.08 -0.14 8.71
C VAL A 52 -10.61 -1.56 8.42
N ALA A 53 -11.52 -2.49 8.12
CA ALA A 53 -11.15 -3.86 7.81
C ALA A 53 -10.26 -4.00 6.56
N VAL A 54 -10.44 -3.14 5.54
CA VAL A 54 -9.55 -3.09 4.38
C VAL A 54 -8.15 -2.61 4.77
N VAL A 55 -8.05 -1.57 5.59
CA VAL A 55 -6.76 -1.02 6.05
C VAL A 55 -6.03 -2.02 6.95
N ASP A 56 -6.73 -2.64 7.89
CA ASP A 56 -6.16 -3.70 8.74
C ASP A 56 -5.69 -4.88 7.89
N PHE A 57 -6.49 -5.32 6.90
CA PHE A 57 -6.10 -6.41 6.01
C PHE A 57 -4.81 -6.11 5.22
N GLU A 58 -4.68 -4.92 4.65
CA GLU A 58 -3.46 -4.52 3.94
C GLU A 58 -2.26 -4.39 4.90
N THR A 59 -2.49 -3.93 6.12
CA THR A 59 -1.46 -3.80 7.17
C THR A 59 -0.94 -5.17 7.58
N GLU A 60 -1.82 -6.13 7.86
CA GLU A 60 -1.43 -7.50 8.21
C GLU A 60 -0.74 -8.20 7.04
N ARG A 61 -1.25 -8.04 5.82
CA ARG A 61 -0.60 -8.56 4.61
C ARG A 61 0.82 -8.01 4.44
N PHE A 62 1.04 -6.73 4.75
CA PHE A 62 2.39 -6.15 4.73
C PHE A 62 3.30 -6.75 5.81
N LYS A 63 2.80 -6.94 7.03
CA LYS A 63 3.53 -7.63 8.11
C LYS A 63 3.93 -9.05 7.73
N GLU A 64 3.01 -9.81 7.13
CA GLU A 64 3.29 -11.17 6.66
C GLU A 64 4.36 -11.21 5.56
N HIS A 65 4.28 -10.30 4.58
CA HIS A 65 5.29 -10.20 3.53
C HIS A 65 6.66 -9.84 4.11
N THR A 66 6.73 -8.83 4.95
CA THR A 66 7.98 -8.36 5.54
C THR A 66 8.60 -9.40 6.49
N ALA A 67 7.78 -10.17 7.20
CA ALA A 67 8.25 -11.34 7.96
C ALA A 67 8.92 -12.39 7.06
N LYS A 68 8.34 -12.69 5.88
CA LYS A 68 8.93 -13.61 4.88
C LYS A 68 10.25 -13.11 4.29
N TRP A 69 10.46 -11.78 4.27
CA TRP A 69 11.68 -11.18 3.74
C TRP A 69 12.80 -11.06 4.78
N SER A 70 12.49 -11.18 6.07
CA SER A 70 13.41 -10.88 7.18
C SER A 70 14.77 -11.61 7.14
N GLY A 71 14.82 -12.82 6.56
CA GLY A 71 16.07 -13.59 6.40
C GLY A 71 16.92 -13.21 5.19
N MET A 72 16.45 -12.31 4.33
CA MET A 72 17.18 -11.86 3.14
C MET A 72 18.13 -10.70 3.47
N PRO A 73 19.21 -10.50 2.71
CA PRO A 73 19.95 -9.24 2.67
C PRO A 73 19.05 -8.03 2.44
N GLU A 74 19.36 -6.88 3.04
CA GLU A 74 18.49 -5.69 3.04
C GLU A 74 18.25 -5.12 1.64
N ASP A 75 19.21 -5.20 0.73
CA ASP A 75 19.01 -4.85 -0.69
C ASP A 75 17.91 -5.72 -1.33
N LYS A 76 17.90 -7.02 -1.04
CA LYS A 76 16.87 -7.94 -1.51
C LYS A 76 15.52 -7.69 -0.82
N GLN A 77 15.51 -7.37 0.46
CA GLN A 77 14.28 -6.98 1.18
C GLN A 77 13.64 -5.73 0.55
N LEU A 78 14.46 -4.69 0.33
CA LEU A 78 13.99 -3.47 -0.32
C LEU A 78 13.53 -3.76 -1.75
N LYS A 79 14.24 -4.62 -2.49
CA LYS A 79 13.80 -5.04 -3.82
C LYS A 79 12.42 -5.69 -3.81
N GLN A 80 12.10 -6.50 -2.79
CA GLN A 80 10.76 -7.10 -2.65
C GLN A 80 9.66 -6.06 -2.40
N LEU A 81 9.97 -4.97 -1.69
CA LEU A 81 9.07 -3.81 -1.59
C LEU A 81 8.80 -3.23 -2.99
N PHE A 82 9.84 -2.94 -3.77
CA PHE A 82 9.70 -2.39 -5.13
C PHE A 82 8.95 -3.35 -6.07
N GLU A 83 9.18 -4.65 -5.94
CA GLU A 83 8.45 -5.69 -6.70
C GLU A 83 6.96 -5.72 -6.34
N THR A 84 6.60 -5.46 -5.08
CA THR A 84 5.19 -5.34 -4.65
C THR A 84 4.49 -4.17 -5.36
N PHE A 85 5.14 -3.02 -5.46
CA PHE A 85 4.61 -1.88 -6.23
C PHE A 85 4.58 -2.16 -7.74
N ASN A 86 5.58 -2.88 -8.26
CA ASN A 86 5.62 -3.26 -9.68
C ASN A 86 4.49 -4.22 -10.06
N ARG A 87 4.09 -5.13 -9.15
CA ARG A 87 2.92 -5.98 -9.35
C ARG A 87 1.63 -5.15 -9.40
N LYS A 88 1.45 -4.22 -8.46
CA LYS A 88 0.30 -3.28 -8.47
C LYS A 88 0.23 -2.48 -9.77
N HIS A 89 1.38 -1.99 -10.24
CA HIS A 89 1.49 -1.30 -11.54
C HIS A 89 0.99 -2.17 -12.70
N LYS A 90 1.42 -3.43 -12.79
CA LYS A 90 0.99 -4.37 -13.85
C LYS A 90 -0.52 -4.67 -13.79
N GLU A 91 -1.10 -4.66 -12.61
CA GLU A 91 -2.53 -4.86 -12.36
C GLU A 91 -3.35 -3.56 -12.59
N GLY A 92 -2.72 -2.43 -12.94
CA GLY A 92 -3.39 -1.13 -13.09
C GLY A 92 -3.84 -0.50 -11.75
N LEU A 93 -3.42 -1.09 -10.63
CA LEU A 93 -3.77 -0.66 -9.29
C LEU A 93 -2.81 0.41 -8.77
N VAL A 94 -3.31 1.23 -7.87
CA VAL A 94 -2.52 2.20 -7.10
C VAL A 94 -2.36 1.74 -5.65
N CYS A 95 -1.41 2.38 -4.95
CA CYS A 95 -1.18 2.16 -3.52
C CYS A 95 -2.42 2.57 -2.70
N LEU A 96 -2.73 1.81 -1.64
CA LEU A 96 -3.91 2.08 -0.79
C LEU A 96 -3.74 3.40 -0.04
N MET A 97 -2.54 3.63 0.50
CA MET A 97 -2.14 4.92 1.06
C MET A 97 -2.38 6.03 0.04
N GLY A 98 -1.98 5.84 -1.22
CA GLY A 98 -2.17 6.84 -2.29
C GLY A 98 -3.61 7.16 -2.62
N THR A 99 -4.52 6.20 -2.51
CA THR A 99 -5.96 6.44 -2.73
C THR A 99 -6.66 7.03 -1.53
N LEU A 100 -6.19 6.74 -0.32
CA LEU A 100 -6.82 7.21 0.91
C LEU A 100 -6.33 8.59 1.33
N SER A 101 -5.09 8.98 0.97
CA SER A 101 -4.52 10.27 1.38
C SER A 101 -5.30 11.51 0.92
N PRO A 102 -5.80 11.62 -0.33
CA PRO A 102 -6.53 12.81 -0.77
C PRO A 102 -7.84 13.06 -0.01
N ASP A 103 -8.53 11.97 0.35
CA ASP A 103 -9.81 12.01 1.05
C ASP A 103 -9.67 11.91 2.58
N TYR A 104 -8.44 11.82 3.11
CA TYR A 104 -8.17 11.50 4.52
C TYR A 104 -9.00 12.33 5.52
N LYS A 105 -9.14 13.64 5.26
CA LYS A 105 -9.86 14.56 6.14
C LYS A 105 -11.39 14.41 6.09
N THR A 106 -11.94 13.64 5.15
CA THR A 106 -13.37 13.35 5.07
C THR A 106 -13.74 12.07 5.81
N PHE A 107 -12.76 11.27 6.25
CA PHE A 107 -13.02 10.01 6.93
C PHE A 107 -13.42 10.22 8.39
N PRO A 108 -14.25 9.34 8.97
CA PRO A 108 -14.42 9.27 10.41
C PRO A 108 -13.10 8.99 11.14
N GLU A 109 -13.00 9.42 12.39
CA GLU A 109 -11.77 9.36 13.21
C GLU A 109 -11.16 7.96 13.27
N SER A 110 -11.98 6.91 13.48
CA SER A 110 -11.51 5.53 13.54
C SER A 110 -10.80 5.06 12.25
N LEU A 111 -11.24 5.53 11.09
CA LEU A 111 -10.57 5.23 9.83
C LEU A 111 -9.31 6.09 9.64
N GLN A 112 -9.32 7.34 10.09
CA GLN A 112 -8.13 8.21 10.08
C GLN A 112 -6.99 7.61 10.92
N GLU A 113 -7.30 7.14 12.13
CA GLU A 113 -6.35 6.46 13.02
C GLU A 113 -5.72 5.25 12.31
N LYS A 114 -6.54 4.39 11.71
CA LYS A 114 -6.07 3.19 11.01
C LYS A 114 -5.18 3.49 9.81
N VAL A 115 -5.53 4.49 9.01
CA VAL A 115 -4.69 4.94 7.88
C VAL A 115 -3.35 5.49 8.39
N THR A 116 -3.36 6.19 9.52
CA THR A 116 -2.14 6.72 10.15
C THR A 116 -1.25 5.59 10.65
N GLU A 117 -1.81 4.62 11.37
CA GLU A 117 -1.10 3.42 11.85
C GLU A 117 -0.46 2.63 10.70
N MET A 118 -1.22 2.36 9.63
CA MET A 118 -0.71 1.67 8.45
C MET A 118 0.46 2.42 7.81
N SER A 119 0.30 3.73 7.63
CA SER A 119 1.32 4.58 6.99
C SER A 119 2.61 4.62 7.83
N ALA A 120 2.48 4.73 9.16
CA ALA A 120 3.60 4.67 10.09
C ALA A 120 4.29 3.30 10.06
N ALA A 121 3.53 2.20 10.01
CA ALA A 121 4.09 0.85 9.93
C ALA A 121 4.94 0.67 8.66
N PHE A 122 4.47 1.17 7.51
CA PHE A 122 5.21 1.09 6.25
C PHE A 122 6.50 1.92 6.31
N ALA A 123 6.41 3.17 6.79
CA ALA A 123 7.56 4.06 6.93
C ALA A 123 8.60 3.51 7.90
N ASN A 124 8.18 3.01 9.07
CA ASN A 124 9.07 2.43 10.07
C ASN A 124 9.81 1.21 9.53
N TRP A 125 9.10 0.28 8.86
CA TRP A 125 9.75 -0.89 8.29
C TRP A 125 10.75 -0.51 7.20
N THR A 126 10.39 0.39 6.28
CA THR A 126 11.30 0.85 5.22
C THR A 126 12.52 1.57 5.80
N SER A 127 12.33 2.40 6.83
CA SER A 127 13.42 3.07 7.55
C SER A 127 14.39 2.06 8.15
N GLN A 128 13.88 1.06 8.88
CA GLN A 128 14.70 0.03 9.50
C GLN A 128 15.48 -0.80 8.46
N CYS A 129 14.84 -1.14 7.34
CA CYS A 129 15.48 -1.84 6.23
C CYS A 129 16.64 -1.01 5.63
N LEU A 130 16.39 0.28 5.37
CA LEU A 130 17.40 1.20 4.85
C LEU A 130 18.57 1.38 5.83
N GLU A 131 18.28 1.55 7.12
CA GLU A 131 19.31 1.75 8.14
C GLU A 131 20.20 0.52 8.32
N ASN A 132 19.58 -0.66 8.37
CA ASN A 132 20.33 -1.91 8.48
C ASN A 132 21.16 -2.18 7.23
N GLY A 133 20.61 -1.91 6.06
CA GLY A 133 21.34 -2.05 4.79
C GLY A 133 22.49 -1.05 4.67
N ARG A 134 22.32 0.18 5.17
CA ARG A 134 23.39 1.19 5.26
C ARG A 134 24.53 0.72 6.15
N LYS A 135 24.23 0.20 7.34
CA LYS A 135 25.24 -0.36 8.27
C LYS A 135 26.02 -1.54 7.68
N LYS A 136 25.37 -2.34 6.82
CA LYS A 136 25.98 -3.48 6.12
C LYS A 136 26.63 -3.12 4.78
N GLY A 137 26.58 -1.84 4.39
CA GLY A 137 27.19 -1.35 3.16
C GLY A 137 26.41 -1.62 1.87
N PHE A 138 25.15 -2.08 1.97
CA PHE A 138 24.27 -2.24 0.80
C PHE A 138 23.78 -0.90 0.26
N PHE A 139 23.55 0.07 1.15
CA PHE A 139 22.99 1.37 0.81
C PHE A 139 23.91 2.53 1.19
N ALA A 140 23.80 3.62 0.45
CA ALA A 140 24.43 4.90 0.77
C ALA A 140 23.45 6.03 0.46
N PHE A 141 23.16 6.85 1.46
CA PHE A 141 22.29 8.02 1.34
C PHE A 141 22.57 8.99 2.48
N ASP A 142 22.33 10.28 2.20
CA ASP A 142 22.44 11.33 3.20
C ASP A 142 21.18 11.42 4.06
N GLY A 143 21.37 11.84 5.32
CA GLY A 143 20.31 12.15 6.27
C GLY A 143 19.80 10.95 7.07
N ASP A 144 18.64 11.15 7.68
CA ASP A 144 17.95 10.15 8.49
C ASP A 144 17.30 9.06 7.62
N ALA A 145 17.32 7.81 8.10
CA ALA A 145 16.74 6.68 7.38
C ALA A 145 15.22 6.77 7.25
N TYR A 146 14.53 7.39 8.21
CA TYR A 146 13.10 7.63 8.17
C TYR A 146 12.73 8.66 7.11
N ASP A 147 13.45 9.78 7.03
CA ASP A 147 13.26 10.76 5.95
C ASP A 147 13.49 10.12 4.58
N ARG A 148 14.52 9.27 4.47
CA ARG A 148 14.76 8.51 3.24
C ARG A 148 13.63 7.52 2.94
N ALA A 149 13.07 6.87 3.94
CA ALA A 149 11.92 5.98 3.78
C ALA A 149 10.68 6.74 3.28
N LEU A 150 10.41 7.94 3.79
CA LEU A 150 9.34 8.80 3.30
C LEU A 150 9.54 9.17 1.82
N LEU A 151 10.76 9.50 1.40
CA LEU A 151 11.09 9.73 0.00
C LEU A 151 10.85 8.49 -0.86
N VAL A 152 11.23 7.30 -0.38
CA VAL A 152 11.00 6.05 -1.11
C VAL A 152 9.50 5.78 -1.29
N LEU A 153 8.73 5.82 -0.21
CA LEU A 153 7.30 5.52 -0.23
C LEU A 153 6.50 6.55 -1.05
N SER A 154 6.82 7.84 -0.91
CA SER A 154 6.17 8.91 -1.68
C SER A 154 6.43 8.77 -3.18
N ASN A 155 7.67 8.49 -3.59
CA ASN A 155 8.00 8.30 -5.01
C ASN A 155 7.38 7.01 -5.58
N LEU A 156 7.38 5.90 -4.83
CA LEU A 156 6.71 4.67 -5.28
C LEU A 156 5.20 4.89 -5.45
N LEU A 157 4.55 5.55 -4.50
CA LEU A 157 3.14 5.92 -4.59
C LEU A 157 2.86 6.86 -5.76
N ALA A 158 3.60 7.96 -5.88
CA ALA A 158 3.40 8.96 -6.93
C ALA A 158 3.69 8.38 -8.31
N SER A 159 4.69 7.50 -8.44
CA SER A 159 5.03 6.87 -9.72
C SER A 159 3.89 6.01 -10.28
N LEU A 160 3.09 5.35 -9.42
CA LEU A 160 1.88 4.62 -9.84
C LEU A 160 0.82 5.59 -10.39
N LEU A 161 0.59 6.71 -9.70
CA LEU A 161 -0.36 7.75 -10.13
C LEU A 161 0.09 8.40 -11.45
N MET A 162 1.36 8.79 -11.54
CA MET A 162 1.94 9.40 -12.74
C MET A 162 1.92 8.42 -13.92
N SER A 163 2.10 7.12 -13.69
CA SER A 163 2.00 6.10 -14.75
C SER A 163 0.63 6.08 -15.43
N ARG A 164 -0.44 6.39 -14.69
CA ARG A 164 -1.80 6.51 -15.26
C ARG A 164 -1.95 7.70 -16.21
N VAL A 165 -1.23 8.79 -15.95
CA VAL A 165 -1.36 10.05 -16.71
C VAL A 165 -0.33 10.15 -17.83
N MET A 166 0.93 9.77 -17.54
CA MET A 166 2.09 9.92 -18.43
C MET A 166 2.47 8.62 -19.15
N GLY A 167 1.72 7.54 -18.91
CA GLY A 167 1.89 6.24 -19.54
C GLY A 167 2.79 5.25 -18.78
N PRO A 168 2.70 3.94 -19.11
CA PRO A 168 3.19 2.82 -18.31
C PRO A 168 4.71 2.79 -18.08
N LYS A 169 5.49 3.47 -18.94
CA LYS A 169 6.95 3.55 -18.79
C LYS A 169 7.37 4.45 -17.62
N THR A 170 6.49 5.34 -17.16
CA THR A 170 6.80 6.33 -16.13
C THR A 170 7.12 5.68 -14.79
N TYR A 171 6.35 4.66 -14.38
CA TYR A 171 6.63 3.90 -13.16
C TYR A 171 8.04 3.32 -13.15
N GLY A 172 8.43 2.63 -14.23
CA GLY A 172 9.75 1.99 -14.34
C GLY A 172 10.91 2.99 -14.33
N LYS A 173 10.74 4.18 -14.92
CA LYS A 173 11.75 5.25 -14.90
C LYS A 173 11.99 5.76 -13.47
N ILE A 174 10.92 6.10 -12.74
CA ILE A 174 11.01 6.66 -11.40
C ILE A 174 11.50 5.60 -10.40
N SER A 175 10.82 4.44 -10.34
CA SER A 175 11.20 3.37 -9.41
C SER A 175 12.60 2.82 -9.69
N GLY A 176 12.99 2.69 -10.96
CA GLY A 176 14.32 2.23 -11.33
C GLY A 176 15.43 3.20 -10.95
N GLN A 177 15.23 4.51 -11.15
CA GLN A 177 16.20 5.53 -10.73
C GLN A 177 16.31 5.59 -9.21
N LEU A 178 15.16 5.66 -8.52
CA LEU A 178 15.09 5.68 -7.06
C LEU A 178 15.83 4.49 -6.41
N TYR A 179 15.64 3.28 -6.93
CA TYR A 179 16.35 2.11 -6.41
C TYR A 179 17.87 2.22 -6.61
N LYS A 180 18.31 2.66 -7.80
CA LYS A 180 19.74 2.85 -8.10
C LYS A 180 20.39 3.90 -7.21
N ASP A 181 19.68 4.98 -6.89
CA ASP A 181 20.19 6.08 -6.06
C ASP A 181 20.44 5.66 -4.61
N LEU A 182 19.80 4.58 -4.14
CA LEU A 182 19.98 4.05 -2.78
C LEU A 182 21.16 3.09 -2.68
N LEU A 183 21.51 2.39 -3.76
CA LEU A 183 22.60 1.40 -3.74
C LEU A 183 23.94 2.08 -3.54
N LYS A 184 24.76 1.51 -2.64
CA LYS A 184 26.14 1.96 -2.51
C LYS A 184 26.87 1.69 -3.83
N LYS A 185 27.45 2.74 -4.41
CA LYS A 185 28.34 2.60 -5.58
C LYS A 185 29.66 2.04 -5.08
N ASN A 186 30.10 0.93 -5.69
CA ASN A 186 31.46 0.41 -5.50
C ASN A 186 32.48 1.38 -6.09
#